data_AF-A0A432JIY1-F1
#
_entry.id   AF-A0A432JIY1-F1
#
_cell.length_a   1.000
_cell.length_b   1.000
_cell.length_c   1.000
_cell.angle_alpha   90.00
_cell.angle_beta   90.00
_cell.angle_gamma   90.00
#
_symmetry.space_group_name_H-M   'P 1'
#
loop_
_entity.id
_entity.type
_entity.pdbx_description
1 polymer ?
#
loop_
_entity_poly.entity_id
_entity_poly.type
_entity_poly.pdbx_seq_one_letter_code
_entity_poly.pdbx_strand_id
1 'polypeptide(L)'
;YGTLPGEADYPGLDSEDLARLRADRRVRNETVTRSEVASVARSVTDAAGFGDLGGWRLLATTESGDAQAQAVADVLSHPDLGFAGGSDFKLLDAYTIGGKPRLGEDPGRWDRISLWITNSARITNPVQYTVVQLQSVVDQPTLPGEAPARPVADPDEPVVSVVMMRDLGNLRLRPALVTIGSLLVFLALCHWLHVRDKEVMARREEFESAKA
;
A
#
# COMPACT_ATOMS: atom_id res chain seq x y z
N TYR A 1 -2.50 -24.66 15.17
CA TYR A 1 -1.08 -24.27 15.06
C TYR A 1 -0.24 -25.53 15.11
N GLY A 2 0.64 -25.73 14.11
CA GLY A 2 1.31 -27.01 13.88
C GLY A 2 2.26 -27.39 15.02
N THR A 3 2.21 -28.65 15.43
CA THR A 3 3.20 -29.25 16.32
C THR A 3 4.59 -29.14 15.71
N LEU A 4 5.62 -29.00 16.55
CA LEU A 4 7.00 -29.10 16.06
C LEU A 4 7.22 -30.50 15.46
N PRO A 5 7.99 -30.59 14.36
CA PRO A 5 8.15 -31.83 13.61
C PRO A 5 8.71 -32.95 14.48
N GLY A 6 8.02 -34.09 14.46
CA GLY A 6 8.34 -35.30 15.21
C GLY A 6 9.30 -36.22 14.47
N GLU A 7 9.84 -37.23 15.16
CA GLU A 7 10.51 -38.37 14.49
C GLU A 7 9.55 -39.10 13.54
N ALA A 8 8.25 -39.09 13.85
CA ALA A 8 7.21 -39.66 12.98
C ALA A 8 7.06 -38.91 11.65
N ASP A 9 7.33 -37.61 11.62
CA ASP A 9 7.24 -36.79 10.39
C ASP A 9 8.49 -36.92 9.51
N TYR A 10 9.64 -37.24 10.13
CA TYR A 10 10.94 -37.36 9.48
C TYR A 10 11.71 -38.60 9.98
N PRO A 11 11.26 -39.82 9.61
CA PRO A 11 11.82 -41.07 10.14
C PRO A 11 13.26 -41.36 9.66
N GLY A 12 13.77 -40.62 8.68
CA GLY A 12 15.12 -40.78 8.13
C GLY A 12 16.13 -39.72 8.58
N LEU A 13 15.74 -38.76 9.44
CA LEU A 13 16.67 -37.79 10.00
C LEU A 13 17.31 -38.33 11.28
N ASP A 14 18.60 -38.08 11.47
CA ASP A 14 19.24 -38.29 12.76
C ASP A 14 18.69 -37.33 13.81
N SER A 15 18.79 -37.72 15.08
CA SER A 15 18.35 -36.98 16.26
C SER A 15 18.92 -35.56 16.32
N GLU A 16 20.17 -35.36 15.91
CA GLU A 16 20.82 -34.04 15.86
C GLU A 16 20.22 -33.15 14.78
N ASP A 17 20.04 -33.68 13.57
CA ASP A 17 19.44 -32.95 12.46
C ASP A 17 17.98 -32.60 12.73
N LEU A 18 17.24 -33.50 13.39
CA LEU A 18 15.87 -33.26 13.81
C LEU A 18 15.81 -32.14 14.86
N ALA A 19 16.76 -32.09 15.79
CA ALA A 19 16.86 -31.01 16.77
C ALA A 19 17.15 -29.66 16.10
N ARG A 20 18.06 -29.62 15.11
CA ARG A 20 18.34 -28.42 14.31
C ARG A 20 17.11 -27.95 13.55
N LEU A 21 16.38 -28.85 12.91
CA LEU A 21 15.17 -28.53 12.16
C LEU A 21 14.03 -28.03 13.08
N ARG A 22 13.90 -28.58 14.29
CA ARG A 22 12.96 -28.07 15.30
C ARG A 22 13.35 -26.68 15.78
N ALA A 23 14.64 -26.42 15.99
CA ALA A 23 15.15 -25.11 16.39
C ALA A 23 14.88 -24.06 15.31
N ASP A 24 15.19 -24.36 14.04
CA ASP A 24 14.86 -23.46 12.91
C ASP A 24 13.35 -23.17 12.83
N ARG A 25 12.52 -24.21 12.94
CA ARG A 25 11.06 -24.03 12.85
C ARG A 25 10.51 -23.23 14.01
N ARG A 26 11.08 -23.39 15.21
CA ARG A 26 10.73 -22.59 16.39
C ARG A 26 11.06 -21.13 16.15
N VAL A 27 12.30 -20.82 15.74
CA VAL A 27 12.73 -19.44 15.46
C VAL A 27 11.82 -18.81 14.40
N ARG A 28 11.48 -19.53 13.32
CA ARG A 28 10.52 -19.04 12.32
C ARG A 28 9.16 -18.72 12.92
N ASN A 29 8.60 -19.61 13.73
CA ASN A 29 7.29 -19.37 14.33
C ASN A 29 7.30 -18.18 15.30
N GLU A 30 8.42 -17.94 15.99
CA GLU A 30 8.58 -16.81 16.92
C GLU A 30 8.88 -15.49 16.21
N THR A 31 9.47 -15.54 15.01
CA THR A 31 9.87 -14.36 14.25
C THR A 31 8.86 -13.91 13.20
N VAL A 32 7.87 -14.74 12.85
CA VAL A 32 6.86 -14.41 11.83
C VAL A 32 5.97 -13.26 12.30
N THR A 33 5.79 -12.26 11.44
CA THR A 33 4.97 -11.07 11.73
C THR A 33 3.51 -11.30 11.38
N ARG A 34 2.61 -10.46 11.90
CA ARG A 34 1.16 -10.59 11.62
C ARG A 34 0.88 -10.27 10.16
N SER A 35 1.58 -9.28 9.60
CA SER A 35 1.54 -8.94 8.17
C SER A 35 1.97 -10.12 7.28
N GLU A 36 2.95 -10.92 7.70
CA GLU A 36 3.35 -12.15 7.01
C GLU A 36 2.27 -13.23 7.11
N VAL A 37 1.68 -13.46 8.28
CA VAL A 37 0.55 -14.40 8.43
C VAL A 37 -0.62 -13.98 7.55
N ALA A 38 -0.96 -12.69 7.52
CA ALA A 38 -2.05 -12.14 6.71
C ALA A 38 -1.83 -12.32 5.20
N SER A 39 -0.58 -12.48 4.74
CA SER A 39 -0.26 -12.76 3.34
C SER A 39 -0.62 -14.18 2.92
N VAL A 40 -0.55 -15.13 3.86
CA VAL A 40 -0.83 -16.55 3.60
C VAL A 40 -2.27 -16.87 3.93
N ALA A 41 -2.76 -16.39 5.07
CA ALA A 41 -4.08 -16.72 5.59
C ALA A 41 -4.63 -15.54 6.41
N ARG A 42 -5.22 -14.55 5.74
CA ARG A 42 -5.86 -13.40 6.40
C ARG A 42 -7.05 -13.79 7.28
N SER A 43 -7.79 -14.84 6.95
CA SER A 43 -8.84 -15.38 7.82
C SER A 43 -8.35 -15.77 9.22
N VAL A 44 -7.07 -16.18 9.36
CA VAL A 44 -6.46 -16.50 10.65
C VAL A 44 -6.16 -15.24 11.45
N THR A 45 -5.62 -14.20 10.80
CA THR A 45 -5.38 -12.91 11.47
C THR A 45 -6.69 -12.25 11.88
N ASP A 46 -7.73 -12.36 11.05
CA ASP A 46 -9.04 -11.78 11.31
C ASP A 46 -9.76 -12.52 12.44
N ALA A 47 -9.69 -13.86 12.45
CA ALA A 47 -10.21 -14.67 13.56
C ALA A 47 -9.48 -14.39 14.89
N ALA A 48 -8.22 -13.98 14.84
CA ALA A 48 -7.45 -13.53 15.99
C ALA A 48 -7.74 -12.07 16.41
N GLY A 49 -8.68 -11.39 15.73
CA GLY A 49 -9.11 -10.03 16.06
C GLY A 49 -8.31 -8.92 15.38
N PHE A 50 -7.46 -9.23 14.39
CA PHE A 50 -6.64 -8.24 13.67
C PHE A 50 -7.29 -7.69 12.39
N GLY A 51 -8.54 -8.06 12.10
CA GLY A 51 -9.26 -7.63 10.90
C GLY A 51 -9.71 -6.16 10.95
N ASP A 52 -10.09 -5.67 12.13
CA ASP A 52 -10.46 -4.28 12.36
C ASP A 52 -10.00 -3.80 13.75
N LEU A 53 -8.91 -3.03 13.77
CA LEU A 53 -8.28 -2.48 14.96
C LEU A 53 -8.76 -1.04 15.22
N GLY A 54 -10.07 -0.85 15.29
CA GLY A 54 -10.67 0.48 15.48
C GLY A 54 -10.55 1.38 14.26
N GLY A 55 -10.79 0.82 13.07
CA GLY A 55 -10.64 1.47 11.77
C GLY A 55 -9.28 1.26 11.11
N TRP A 56 -8.29 0.75 11.87
CA TRP A 56 -7.00 0.34 11.32
C TRP A 56 -7.07 -1.10 10.80
N ARG A 57 -6.60 -1.27 9.58
CA ARG A 57 -6.51 -2.58 8.93
C ARG A 57 -5.06 -3.03 8.84
N LEU A 58 -4.80 -4.27 9.24
CA LEU A 58 -3.51 -4.91 9.00
C LEU A 58 -3.29 -5.13 7.50
N LEU A 59 -2.12 -4.70 7.00
CA LEU A 59 -1.68 -4.94 5.64
C LEU A 59 -0.93 -6.27 5.58
N ALA A 60 -1.29 -7.10 4.61
CA ALA A 60 -0.45 -8.24 4.25
C ALA A 60 0.87 -7.74 3.63
N THR A 61 1.96 -8.50 3.77
CA THR A 61 3.24 -8.17 3.13
C THR A 61 3.16 -7.97 1.62
N THR A 62 2.23 -8.69 0.96
CA THR A 62 1.91 -8.53 -0.47
C THR A 62 1.31 -7.17 -0.83
N GLU A 63 0.67 -6.48 0.14
CA GLU A 63 0.06 -5.16 -0.03
C GLU A 63 0.94 -4.04 0.52
N SER A 64 1.81 -4.31 1.49
CA SER A 64 2.60 -3.30 2.21
C SER A 64 3.96 -2.99 1.57
N GLY A 65 4.37 -3.67 0.49
CA GLY A 65 5.72 -3.54 -0.06
C GLY A 65 6.14 -2.10 -0.40
N ASP A 66 5.26 -1.31 -1.03
CA ASP A 66 5.53 0.11 -1.35
C ASP A 66 5.68 0.95 -0.07
N ALA A 67 4.79 0.74 0.90
CA ALA A 67 4.83 1.43 2.19
C ALA A 67 6.10 1.08 2.99
N GLN A 68 6.49 -0.19 3.01
CA GLN A 68 7.71 -0.65 3.67
C GLN A 68 8.96 -0.05 3.03
N ALA A 69 9.03 -0.02 1.69
CA ALA A 69 10.15 0.58 0.98
C ALA A 69 10.27 2.09 1.24
N GLN A 70 9.15 2.81 1.28
CA GLN A 70 9.12 4.24 1.63
C GLN A 70 9.56 4.46 3.08
N ALA A 71 9.06 3.65 4.02
CA ALA A 71 9.46 3.74 5.43
C ALA A 71 10.95 3.48 5.62
N VAL A 72 11.51 2.46 4.95
CA VAL A 72 12.96 2.16 4.96
C VAL A 72 13.76 3.36 4.46
N ALA A 73 13.36 3.95 3.33
CA ALA A 73 14.06 5.10 2.77
C ALA A 73 14.02 6.32 3.72
N ASP A 74 12.87 6.55 4.36
CA ASP A 74 12.70 7.64 5.32
C ASP A 74 13.56 7.45 6.57
N VAL A 75 13.56 6.25 7.16
CA VAL A 75 14.39 5.94 8.34
C VAL A 75 15.87 6.06 8.04
N LEU A 76 16.34 5.53 6.90
CA LEU A 76 17.74 5.64 6.51
C LEU A 76 18.18 7.08 6.19
N SER A 77 17.23 7.98 5.92
CA SER A 77 17.51 9.40 5.74
C SER A 77 17.65 10.19 7.06
N HIS A 78 17.35 9.54 8.20
CA HIS A 78 17.37 10.10 9.55
C HIS A 78 18.40 9.36 10.43
N PRO A 79 19.70 9.76 10.40
CA PRO A 79 20.77 9.08 11.14
C PRO A 79 20.62 9.15 12.66
N ASP A 80 19.81 10.08 13.16
CA ASP A 80 19.45 10.25 14.57
C ASP A 80 18.66 9.07 15.14
N LEU A 81 18.04 8.25 14.28
CA LEU A 81 17.34 7.03 14.67
C LEU A 81 18.27 5.84 14.92
N GLY A 82 19.58 5.97 14.65
CA GLY A 82 20.59 4.94 14.95
C GLY A 82 20.67 3.78 13.95
N PHE A 83 19.98 3.86 12.81
CA PHE A 83 20.05 2.85 11.75
C PHE A 83 21.01 3.29 10.65
N ALA A 84 22.06 2.50 10.39
CA ALA A 84 23.06 2.79 9.36
C ALA A 84 22.79 2.04 8.05
N GLY A 85 22.11 0.90 8.11
CA GLY A 85 21.77 0.07 6.96
C GLY A 85 20.46 -0.70 7.12
N GLY A 86 19.95 -1.22 6.00
CA GLY A 86 18.71 -2.00 5.97
C GLY A 86 18.78 -3.37 6.67
N SER A 87 19.97 -3.78 7.13
CA SER A 87 20.19 -4.97 7.95
C SER A 87 19.94 -4.74 9.45
N ASP A 88 19.96 -3.48 9.88
CA ASP A 88 20.03 -3.12 11.30
C ASP A 88 18.66 -3.17 11.97
N PHE A 89 17.60 -3.31 11.18
CA PHE A 89 16.23 -3.36 11.63
C PHE A 89 15.42 -4.39 10.87
N LYS A 90 14.37 -4.84 11.55
CA LYS A 90 13.37 -5.75 11.03
C LYS A 90 12.04 -5.01 10.91
N LEU A 91 11.43 -5.15 9.74
CA LEU A 91 10.06 -4.71 9.50
C LEU A 91 9.10 -5.65 10.22
N LEU A 92 8.24 -5.10 11.06
CA LEU A 92 7.23 -5.84 11.81
C LEU A 92 5.93 -5.89 11.00
N ASP A 93 4.95 -5.09 11.41
CA ASP A 93 3.62 -5.03 10.82
C ASP A 93 3.38 -3.68 10.16
N ALA A 94 2.54 -3.70 9.12
CA ALA A 94 2.06 -2.50 8.46
C ALA A 94 0.55 -2.38 8.62
N TYR A 95 0.07 -1.18 8.90
CA TYR A 95 -1.34 -0.88 9.14
C TYR A 95 -1.79 0.28 8.25
N THR A 96 -3.06 0.29 7.85
CA THR A 96 -3.61 1.43 7.10
C THR A 96 -5.00 1.80 7.59
N ILE A 97 -5.31 3.09 7.53
CA ILE A 97 -6.63 3.64 7.82
C ILE A 97 -7.03 4.67 6.75
N GLY A 98 -8.33 4.74 6.48
CA GLY A 98 -8.90 5.65 5.50
C GLY A 98 -8.66 5.22 4.05
N GLY A 99 -8.55 6.21 3.16
CA GLY A 99 -8.46 5.97 1.72
C GLY A 99 -9.79 5.52 1.08
N LYS A 100 -9.74 5.21 -0.22
CA LYS A 100 -10.93 4.78 -0.97
C LYS A 100 -11.38 3.38 -0.54
N PRO A 101 -12.69 3.10 -0.57
CA PRO A 101 -13.18 1.74 -0.39
C PRO A 101 -12.48 0.78 -1.35
N ARG A 102 -12.05 -0.36 -0.80
CA ARG A 102 -11.42 -1.44 -1.55
C ARG A 102 -12.38 -2.60 -1.70
N LEU A 103 -12.02 -3.48 -2.63
CA LEU A 103 -12.71 -4.72 -2.85
C LEU A 103 -12.43 -5.67 -1.66
N GLY A 104 -13.44 -6.43 -1.23
CA GLY A 104 -13.27 -7.46 -0.20
C GLY A 104 -12.41 -8.64 -0.71
N GLU A 105 -12.18 -9.64 0.15
CA GLU A 105 -11.31 -10.78 -0.17
C GLU A 105 -11.84 -11.63 -1.34
N ASP A 106 -13.15 -11.92 -1.37
CA ASP A 106 -13.79 -12.72 -2.42
C ASP A 106 -14.93 -11.96 -3.12
N PRO A 107 -14.60 -10.96 -3.95
CA PRO A 107 -15.61 -10.11 -4.53
C PRO A 107 -16.20 -10.71 -5.81
N GLY A 108 -17.52 -10.64 -5.91
CA GLY A 108 -18.23 -11.00 -7.12
C GLY A 108 -17.94 -10.04 -8.28
N ARG A 109 -18.34 -10.42 -9.50
CA ARG A 109 -18.26 -9.53 -10.68
C ARG A 109 -19.02 -8.23 -10.46
N TRP A 110 -20.19 -8.30 -9.82
CA TRP A 110 -21.03 -7.14 -9.53
C TRP A 110 -20.39 -6.20 -8.51
N ASP A 111 -19.73 -6.72 -7.47
CA ASP A 111 -19.02 -5.89 -6.48
C ASP A 111 -17.89 -5.12 -7.14
N ARG A 112 -17.18 -5.76 -8.07
CA ARG A 112 -16.07 -5.17 -8.82
C ARG A 112 -16.55 -4.03 -9.72
N ILE A 113 -17.66 -4.23 -10.43
CA ILE A 113 -18.29 -3.20 -11.27
C ILE A 113 -18.85 -2.06 -10.41
N SER A 114 -19.60 -2.38 -9.35
CA SER A 114 -20.18 -1.39 -8.44
C SER A 114 -19.10 -0.54 -7.76
N LEU A 115 -18.02 -1.16 -7.28
CA LEU A 115 -16.89 -0.45 -6.71
C LEU A 115 -16.23 0.46 -7.74
N TRP A 116 -16.02 -0.01 -8.96
CA TRP A 116 -15.45 0.81 -10.03
C TRP A 116 -16.31 2.05 -10.34
N ILE A 117 -17.63 1.89 -10.47
CA ILE A 117 -18.56 3.01 -10.71
C ILE A 117 -18.52 4.00 -9.55
N THR A 118 -18.69 3.51 -8.32
CA THR A 118 -18.74 4.35 -7.12
C THR A 118 -17.42 5.07 -6.84
N ASN A 119 -16.27 4.40 -7.05
CA ASN A 119 -14.95 5.02 -6.89
C ASN A 119 -14.63 6.04 -8.01
N SER A 120 -15.20 5.86 -9.20
CA SER A 120 -15.06 6.79 -10.33
C SER A 120 -15.94 8.02 -10.15
N ALA A 121 -17.17 7.84 -9.67
CA ALA A 121 -18.09 8.95 -9.36
C ALA A 121 -17.67 9.75 -8.12
N ARG A 122 -16.78 9.20 -7.28
CA ARG A 122 -16.31 9.87 -6.06
C ARG A 122 -15.28 10.95 -6.40
N ILE A 123 -15.75 12.20 -6.45
CA ILE A 123 -14.94 13.39 -6.71
C ILE A 123 -13.88 13.60 -5.62
N THR A 124 -14.25 13.39 -4.35
CA THR A 124 -13.35 13.58 -3.20
C THR A 124 -12.47 12.35 -2.97
N ASN A 125 -11.17 12.57 -2.79
CA ASN A 125 -10.24 11.48 -2.44
C ASN A 125 -9.94 11.57 -0.94
N PRO A 126 -10.48 10.67 -0.09
CA PRO A 126 -10.18 10.66 1.33
C PRO A 126 -8.69 10.39 1.58
N VAL A 127 -8.12 11.04 2.59
CA VAL A 127 -6.72 10.86 3.00
C VAL A 127 -6.54 9.42 3.50
N GLN A 128 -5.42 8.79 3.11
CA GLN A 128 -5.02 7.49 3.60
C GLN A 128 -3.79 7.66 4.50
N TYR A 129 -3.82 7.04 5.68
CA TYR A 129 -2.65 6.92 6.54
C TYR A 129 -2.15 5.48 6.49
N THR A 130 -0.83 5.32 6.47
CA THR A 130 -0.18 4.03 6.53
C THR A 130 0.91 4.10 7.58
N VAL A 131 0.92 3.14 8.50
CA VAL A 131 1.94 3.02 9.54
C VAL A 131 2.74 1.76 9.26
N VAL A 132 4.05 1.88 9.27
CA VAL A 132 4.98 0.74 9.20
C VAL A 132 5.78 0.71 10.48
N GLN A 133 5.74 -0.43 11.16
CA GLN A 133 6.51 -0.65 12.38
C GLN A 133 7.83 -1.33 12.06
N LEU A 134 8.89 -0.86 12.70
CA LEU A 134 10.23 -1.39 12.59
C LEU A 134 10.91 -1.39 13.96
N GLN A 135 11.80 -2.36 14.15
CA GLN A 135 12.52 -2.58 15.40
C GLN A 135 13.96 -2.99 15.07
N SER A 136 14.92 -2.62 15.91
CA SER A 136 16.31 -3.02 15.72
C SER A 136 16.47 -4.54 15.77
N VAL A 137 17.53 -5.03 15.14
CA VAL A 137 17.88 -6.44 15.08
C VAL A 137 19.07 -6.71 15.99
N VAL A 138 19.00 -7.84 16.73
CA VAL A 138 20.15 -8.33 17.50
C VAL A 138 21.26 -8.73 16.52
N ASP A 139 22.48 -8.23 16.73
CA ASP A 139 23.62 -8.58 15.89
C ASP A 139 23.90 -10.08 15.95
N GLN A 140 23.92 -10.72 14.78
CA GLN A 140 24.11 -12.15 14.63
C GLN A 140 25.39 -12.41 13.82
N PRO A 141 26.38 -13.11 14.38
CA PRO A 141 27.63 -13.35 13.68
C PRO A 141 27.39 -14.23 12.45
N THR A 142 27.68 -13.69 11.26
CA THR A 142 27.62 -14.46 10.01
C THR A 142 28.94 -15.21 9.80
N LEU A 143 28.91 -16.54 9.78
CA LEU A 143 30.07 -17.33 9.39
C LEU A 143 30.24 -17.33 7.86
N PRO A 144 31.48 -17.18 7.32
CA PRO A 144 31.73 -17.25 5.89
C PRO A 144 31.33 -18.60 5.30
N GLY A 145 30.46 -18.59 4.30
CA GLY A 145 29.99 -19.80 3.60
C GLY A 145 28.66 -20.37 4.13
N GLU A 146 28.12 -19.84 5.22
CA GLU A 146 26.78 -20.18 5.72
C GLU A 146 25.74 -19.14 5.24
N ALA A 147 24.48 -19.56 5.16
CA ALA A 147 23.39 -18.63 4.87
C ALA A 147 23.30 -17.60 6.00
N PRO A 148 23.13 -16.29 5.70
CA PRO A 148 22.95 -15.28 6.72
C PRO A 148 21.84 -15.69 7.69
N ALA A 149 22.13 -15.61 8.98
CA ALA A 149 21.14 -15.92 10.00
C ALA A 149 19.96 -14.95 9.89
N ARG A 150 18.75 -15.47 10.16
CA ARG A 150 17.53 -14.71 9.92
C ARG A 150 17.44 -13.57 10.96
N PRO A 151 17.14 -12.32 10.57
CA PRO A 151 17.10 -11.21 11.51
C PRO A 151 16.03 -11.45 12.59
N VAL A 152 16.46 -11.37 13.85
CA VAL A 152 15.62 -11.47 15.05
C VAL A 152 15.52 -10.07 15.65
N ALA A 153 14.30 -9.57 15.81
CA ALA A 153 14.07 -8.27 16.42
C ALA A 153 14.47 -8.30 17.89
N ASP A 154 15.17 -7.26 18.35
CA ASP A 154 15.57 -7.11 19.74
C ASP A 154 14.36 -6.67 20.58
N PRO A 155 13.88 -7.49 21.55
CA PRO A 155 12.73 -7.14 22.37
C PRO A 155 12.99 -5.99 23.35
N ASP A 156 14.24 -5.66 23.66
CA ASP A 156 14.61 -4.61 24.62
C ASP A 156 14.63 -3.22 23.98
N GLU A 157 14.69 -3.16 22.65
CA GLU A 157 14.72 -1.93 21.87
C GLU A 157 13.32 -1.48 21.43
N PRO A 158 13.08 -0.15 21.34
CA PRO A 158 11.74 0.38 21.09
C PRO A 158 11.27 0.12 19.65
N VAL A 159 9.96 -0.10 19.51
CA VAL A 159 9.31 -0.18 18.20
C VAL A 159 9.13 1.23 17.62
N VAL A 160 9.83 1.51 16.53
CA VAL A 160 9.71 2.77 15.78
C VAL A 160 8.55 2.63 14.79
N SER A 161 7.65 3.61 14.78
CA SER A 161 6.49 3.63 13.90
C SER A 161 6.59 4.78 12.91
N VAL A 162 6.79 4.46 11.63
CA VAL A 162 6.82 5.45 10.55
C VAL A 162 5.41 5.68 10.06
N VAL A 163 4.91 6.90 10.24
CA VAL A 163 3.55 7.31 9.85
C VAL A 163 3.61 8.06 8.53
N MET A 164 3.05 7.47 7.49
CA MET A 164 2.96 8.07 6.16
C MET A 164 1.54 8.56 5.88
N MET A 165 1.44 9.75 5.30
CA MET A 165 0.18 10.36 4.88
C MET A 165 0.13 10.47 3.36
N ARG A 166 -0.95 9.96 2.76
CA ARG A 166 -1.24 10.09 1.33
C ARG A 166 -2.49 10.93 1.11
N ASP A 167 -2.30 12.21 0.81
CA ASP A 167 -3.36 13.14 0.41
C ASP A 167 -3.37 13.33 -1.12
N LEU A 168 -4.15 12.50 -1.82
CA LEU A 168 -4.38 12.63 -3.25
C LEU A 168 -5.43 13.70 -3.60
N GLY A 169 -6.28 14.07 -2.65
CA GLY A 169 -7.40 14.99 -2.90
C GLY A 169 -6.88 16.38 -3.21
N ASN A 170 -6.04 16.90 -2.32
CA ASN A 170 -5.43 18.22 -2.48
C ASN A 170 -4.51 18.29 -3.71
N LEU A 171 -3.76 17.22 -3.98
CA LEU A 171 -2.82 17.16 -5.10
C LEU A 171 -3.53 17.20 -6.48
N ARG A 172 -4.71 16.58 -6.60
CA ARG A 172 -5.48 16.54 -7.86
C ARG A 172 -6.40 17.75 -8.08
N LEU A 173 -6.77 18.44 -7.01
CA LEU A 173 -7.71 19.57 -7.08
C LEU A 173 -7.12 20.74 -7.87
N ARG A 174 -5.87 21.12 -7.59
CA ARG A 174 -5.19 22.25 -8.27
C ARG A 174 -5.15 22.10 -9.79
N PRO A 175 -4.64 20.99 -10.37
CA PRO A 175 -4.66 20.81 -11.81
C PRO A 175 -6.08 20.68 -12.38
N ALA A 176 -7.03 20.06 -11.65
CA ALA A 176 -8.41 19.98 -12.10
C ALA A 176 -9.07 21.36 -12.27
N LEU A 177 -8.82 22.30 -11.35
CA LEU A 177 -9.31 23.68 -11.47
C LEU A 177 -8.73 24.40 -12.70
N VAL A 178 -7.44 24.18 -12.99
CA VAL A 178 -6.80 24.72 -14.21
C VAL A 178 -7.46 24.15 -15.47
N THR A 179 -7.69 22.83 -15.52
CA THR A 179 -8.38 22.19 -16.66
C THR A 179 -9.79 22.72 -16.85
N ILE A 180 -10.57 22.85 -15.78
CA ILE A 180 -11.93 23.39 -15.85
C ILE A 180 -11.90 24.85 -16.32
N GLY A 181 -11.00 25.68 -15.77
CA GLY A 181 -10.84 27.08 -16.19
C GLY A 181 -10.51 27.20 -17.67
N SER A 182 -9.51 26.45 -18.15
CA SER A 182 -9.12 26.43 -19.57
C SER A 182 -10.24 25.92 -20.48
N LEU A 183 -11.01 24.92 -20.05
CA LEU A 183 -12.15 24.39 -20.79
C LEU A 183 -13.26 25.44 -20.94
N LEU A 184 -13.58 26.18 -19.88
CA LEU A 184 -14.59 27.24 -19.93
C LEU A 184 -14.18 28.37 -20.87
N VAL A 185 -12.92 28.80 -20.81
CA VAL A 185 -12.39 29.81 -21.74
C VAL A 185 -12.45 29.32 -23.18
N PHE A 186 -12.04 28.07 -23.43
CA PHE A 186 -12.13 27.45 -24.75
C PHE A 186 -13.57 27.43 -25.28
N LEU A 187 -14.54 27.00 -24.46
CA LEU A 187 -15.95 26.97 -24.85
C LEU A 187 -16.52 28.37 -25.12
N ALA A 188 -16.11 29.37 -24.34
CA ALA A 188 -16.50 30.77 -24.57
C ALA A 188 -15.98 31.27 -25.93
N LEU A 189 -14.72 30.98 -26.27
CA LEU A 189 -14.12 31.34 -27.55
C LEU A 189 -14.79 30.60 -28.72
N CYS A 190 -15.07 29.30 -28.58
CA CYS A 190 -15.82 28.54 -29.57
C CYS A 190 -17.23 29.13 -29.78
N HIS A 191 -17.89 29.55 -28.71
CA HIS A 191 -19.20 30.18 -28.81
C HIS A 191 -19.14 31.53 -29.53
N TRP A 192 -18.16 32.37 -29.21
CA TRP A 192 -17.97 33.65 -29.92
C TRP A 192 -17.65 33.46 -31.40
N LEU A 193 -16.79 32.50 -31.75
CA LEU A 193 -16.52 32.16 -33.15
C LEU A 193 -17.78 31.67 -33.86
N HIS A 194 -18.57 30.82 -33.20
CA HIS A 194 -19.82 30.31 -33.75
C HIS A 194 -20.85 31.41 -34.02
N VAL A 195 -21.00 32.38 -33.12
CA VAL A 195 -21.89 33.53 -33.32
C VAL A 195 -21.39 34.39 -34.49
N ARG A 196 -20.08 34.68 -34.54
CA ARG A 196 -19.48 35.45 -35.62
C ARG A 196 -19.68 34.79 -36.99
N ASP A 197 -19.48 33.48 -37.07
CA ASP A 197 -19.63 32.75 -38.32
C ASP A 197 -21.08 32.79 -38.82
N LYS A 198 -22.07 32.69 -37.91
CA LYS A 198 -23.48 32.87 -38.26
C LYS A 198 -23.79 34.25 -38.80
N GLU A 199 -23.26 35.31 -38.19
CA GLU A 199 -23.47 36.69 -38.66
C GLU A 199 -22.88 36.90 -40.06
N VAL A 200 -21.70 36.33 -40.34
CA VAL A 200 -21.06 36.42 -41.66
C VAL A 200 -21.85 35.66 -42.72
N MET A 201 -22.39 34.48 -42.38
CA MET A 201 -23.25 33.72 -43.30
C MET A 201 -24.53 34.49 -43.63
N ALA A 202 -25.21 35.07 -42.64
CA ALA A 202 -26.41 35.87 -42.85
C ALA A 202 -26.16 37.06 -43.80
N ARG A 203 -25.07 37.82 -43.59
CA ARG A 203 -24.71 38.95 -44.48
C ARG A 203 -24.39 38.51 -45.91
N ARG A 204 -23.81 37.32 -46.10
CA ARG A 204 -23.54 36.77 -47.44
C ARG A 204 -24.84 36.39 -48.14
N GLU A 205 -25.78 35.77 -47.44
CA GLU A 205 -27.10 35.46 -47.99
C GLU A 205 -27.85 36.72 -48.41
N GLU A 206 -27.84 37.77 -47.58
CA GLU A 206 -28.40 39.08 -47.92
C GLU A 206 -27.77 39.65 -49.21
N PHE A 207 -26.44 39.61 -49.33
CA PHE A 207 -25.72 40.13 -50.50
C PHE A 207 -26.05 39.36 -51.79
N GLU A 208 -26.06 38.02 -51.75
CA GLU A 208 -26.41 37.20 -52.91
C GLU A 208 -27.89 37.39 -53.30
N SER A 209 -28.80 37.50 -52.32
CA SER A 209 -30.22 37.78 -52.57
C SER A 209 -30.47 39.16 -53.18
N ALA A 210 -29.66 40.17 -52.84
CA ALA A 210 -29.75 41.52 -53.42
C ALA A 210 -29.17 41.62 -54.84
N LYS A 211 -28.40 40.61 -55.26
CA LYS A 211 -27.75 40.56 -56.58
C LYS A 211 -28.56 39.77 -57.61
N ALA A 212 -29.44 38.86 -57.15
CA ALA A 212 -30.39 38.10 -57.97
C ALA A 212 -31.62 38.95 -58.36
#